data_AF-A0A1X7TDK2-F1
#
_entry.id   AF-A0A1X7TDK2-F1
#
_cell.length_a   1.000
_cell.length_b   1.000
_cell.length_c   1.000
_cell.angle_alpha   90.00
_cell.angle_beta   90.00
_cell.angle_gamma   90.00
#
_symmetry.space_group_name_H-M   'P 1'
#
loop_
_entity.id
_entity.type
_entity.pdbx_description
1 polymer ?
#
loop_
_entity_poly.entity_id
_entity_poly.type
_entity_poly.pdbx_seq_one_letter_code
_entity_poly.pdbx_strand_id
1 'polypeptide(L)'
;MSDDGVIALAESLLYNEALENLHLNDNPGITSDSARSLAKLLLINKTLKYLRLHHTSIDTDGVMMLMESLVTNHTLVKLWLDKQHEKTCFASPHYKDIESILYFL
;
A
#
# COMPACT_ATOMS: atom_id res chain seq x y z
N MET A 1 15.45 2.44 1.60
CA MET A 1 14.89 2.38 2.97
C MET A 1 14.75 0.92 3.39
N SER A 2 14.80 0.59 4.69
CA SER A 2 14.49 -0.75 5.22
C SER A 2 13.07 -0.81 5.77
N ASP A 3 12.57 -2.01 6.02
CA ASP A 3 11.25 -2.22 6.64
C ASP A 3 11.09 -1.49 7.97
N ASP A 4 12.09 -1.49 8.86
CA ASP A 4 12.03 -0.74 10.13
C ASP A 4 11.76 0.76 9.91
N GLY A 5 12.36 1.33 8.87
CA GLY A 5 12.12 2.72 8.48
C GLY A 5 10.69 2.94 7.98
N VAL A 6 10.14 2.00 7.19
CA VAL A 6 8.75 2.05 6.71
C VAL A 6 7.77 1.88 7.86
N ILE A 7 8.05 0.97 8.79
CA ILE A 7 7.22 0.71 9.96
C ILE A 7 7.14 1.97 10.82
N ALA A 8 8.28 2.58 11.16
CA ALA A 8 8.32 3.82 11.93
C ALA A 8 7.60 4.97 11.20
N LEU A 9 7.81 5.10 9.89
CA LEU A 9 7.14 6.09 9.07
C LEU A 9 5.61 5.89 9.08
N ALA A 10 5.15 4.65 8.85
CA ALA A 10 3.73 4.32 8.83
C ALA A 10 3.04 4.62 10.16
N GLU A 11 3.69 4.29 11.29
CA GLU A 11 3.18 4.63 12.62
C GLU A 11 3.10 6.15 12.83
N SER A 12 4.10 6.91 12.37
CA SER A 12 4.07 8.39 12.48
C SER A 12 2.98 9.04 11.63
N LEU A 13 2.53 8.35 10.57
CA LEU A 13 1.55 8.87 9.62
C LEU A 13 0.10 8.48 9.94
N LEU A 14 -0.16 7.62 10.94
CA LEU A 14 -1.52 7.15 11.25
C LEU A 14 -2.54 8.29 11.39
N TYR A 15 -2.15 9.36 12.07
CA TYR A 15 -2.99 10.54 12.34
C TYR A 15 -2.47 11.80 11.65
N ASN A 16 -1.64 11.65 10.62
CA ASN A 16 -1.16 12.79 9.87
C ASN A 16 -2.29 13.36 8.99
N GLU A 17 -2.61 14.64 9.19
CA GLU A 17 -3.71 15.34 8.53
C GLU A 17 -3.28 16.16 7.30
N ALA A 18 -1.99 16.12 6.92
CA ALA A 18 -1.44 16.96 5.85
C ALA A 18 -0.88 16.17 4.66
N LEU A 19 -0.32 14.99 4.87
CA LEU A 19 0.40 14.25 3.84
C LEU A 19 -0.58 13.49 2.94
N GLU A 20 -0.71 13.96 1.71
CA GLU A 20 -1.54 13.31 0.70
C GLU A 20 -0.77 12.32 -0.20
N ASN A 21 0.55 12.45 -0.27
CA ASN A 21 1.41 11.69 -1.21
C ASN A 21 2.56 11.02 -0.46
N LEU A 22 2.67 9.70 -0.59
CA LEU A 22 3.77 8.90 -0.02
C LEU A 22 4.42 8.07 -1.12
N HIS A 23 5.69 8.37 -1.40
CA HIS A 23 6.48 7.67 -2.41
C HIS A 23 7.50 6.76 -1.73
N LEU A 24 7.31 5.44 -1.88
CA LEU A 24 8.19 4.41 -1.36
C LEU A 24 8.75 3.50 -2.48
N ASN A 25 8.44 3.81 -3.74
CA ASN A 25 8.94 3.09 -4.90
C ASN A 25 10.47 3.15 -5.02
N ASP A 26 11.05 2.25 -5.80
CA ASP A 26 12.50 2.14 -6.03
C ASP A 26 13.30 1.87 -4.74
N ASN A 27 12.68 1.12 -3.82
CA ASN A 27 13.30 0.71 -2.56
C ASN A 27 13.20 -0.81 -2.40
N PRO A 28 14.18 -1.58 -2.93
CA PRO A 28 14.17 -3.04 -2.82
C PRO A 28 14.37 -3.56 -1.37
N GLY A 29 14.76 -2.69 -0.44
CA GLY A 29 14.83 -3.02 0.99
C GLY A 29 13.49 -2.95 1.73
N ILE A 30 12.40 -2.62 1.04
CA ILE A 30 11.03 -2.69 1.57
C ILE A 30 10.46 -4.03 1.17
N THR A 31 10.14 -4.87 2.16
CA THR A 31 9.61 -6.22 1.97
C THR A 31 8.22 -6.34 2.59
N SER A 32 7.65 -7.54 2.57
CA SER A 32 6.35 -7.80 3.20
C SER A 32 6.36 -7.67 4.72
N ASP A 33 7.52 -7.54 5.36
CA ASP A 33 7.62 -7.30 6.81
C ASP A 33 6.98 -5.96 7.21
N SER A 34 7.01 -4.95 6.35
CA SER A 34 6.34 -3.66 6.59
C SER A 34 4.89 -3.59 6.09
N ALA A 35 4.41 -4.61 5.36
CA ALA A 35 3.08 -4.61 4.74
C ALA A 35 1.95 -4.45 5.76
N ARG A 36 2.08 -5.05 6.95
CA ARG A 36 1.09 -4.91 8.03
C ARG A 36 0.98 -3.47 8.53
N SER A 37 2.10 -2.77 8.69
CA SER A 37 2.09 -1.38 9.14
C SER A 37 1.55 -0.44 8.07
N LEU A 38 1.87 -0.69 6.80
CA LEU A 38 1.27 0.03 5.67
C LEU A 38 -0.24 -0.22 5.57
N ALA A 39 -0.71 -1.46 5.75
CA ALA A 39 -2.14 -1.78 5.78
C ALA A 39 -2.86 -1.09 6.96
N LYS A 40 -2.24 -1.06 8.14
CA LYS A 40 -2.76 -0.31 9.29
C LYS A 40 -2.82 1.21 9.00
N LEU A 41 -1.80 1.76 8.35
CA LEU A 41 -1.80 3.15 7.90
C LEU A 41 -2.98 3.41 6.96
N LEU A 42 -3.21 2.56 5.98
CA LEU A 42 -4.36 2.68 5.07
C LEU A 42 -5.70 2.55 5.80
N LEU A 43 -5.82 1.67 6.80
CA LEU A 43 -7.07 1.54 7.55
C LEU A 43 -7.41 2.81 8.35
N ILE A 44 -6.41 3.42 8.97
CA ILE A 44 -6.59 4.51 9.95
C ILE A 44 -6.53 5.89 9.29
N ASN A 45 -5.53 6.14 8.45
CA ASN A 45 -5.27 7.48 7.91
C ASN A 45 -6.37 7.88 6.91
N LYS A 46 -6.91 9.10 7.07
CA LYS A 46 -7.99 9.67 6.24
C LYS A 46 -7.53 10.85 5.37
N THR A 47 -6.22 10.95 5.15
CA THR A 47 -5.59 12.04 4.38
C THR A 47 -4.84 11.53 3.15
N LEU A 48 -4.18 10.38 3.25
CA LEU A 48 -3.30 9.85 2.23
C LEU A 48 -4.10 9.45 0.99
N LYS A 49 -3.79 10.07 -0.15
CA LYS A 49 -4.47 9.85 -1.43
C LYS A 49 -3.63 9.00 -2.39
N TYR A 50 -2.31 9.06 -2.29
CA TYR A 50 -1.40 8.47 -3.27
C TYR A 50 -0.27 7.71 -2.58
N LEU A 51 -0.17 6.42 -2.87
CA LEU A 51 0.88 5.53 -2.32
C LEU A 51 1.59 4.77 -3.45
N ARG A 52 2.90 4.97 -3.59
CA ARG A 52 3.72 4.26 -4.59
C ARG A 52 4.59 3.19 -3.94
N LEU A 53 4.43 1.94 -4.38
CA LEU A 53 5.14 0.76 -3.88
C LEU A 53 5.75 -0.11 -4.99
N HIS A 54 5.68 0.29 -6.26
CA HIS A 54 6.38 -0.41 -7.35
C HIS A 54 7.91 -0.36 -7.15
N HIS A 55 8.62 -1.33 -7.69
CA HIS A 55 10.06 -1.51 -7.50
C HIS A 55 10.44 -1.64 -6.00
N THR A 56 9.62 -2.35 -5.24
CA THR A 56 9.94 -2.83 -3.89
C THR A 56 10.06 -4.36 -3.88
N SER A 57 10.36 -4.95 -2.74
CA SER A 57 10.38 -6.41 -2.55
C SER A 57 9.19 -6.89 -1.70
N ILE A 58 8.08 -6.15 -1.71
CA ILE A 58 6.80 -6.62 -1.17
C ILE A 58 6.34 -7.77 -2.05
N ASP A 59 6.14 -8.94 -1.45
CA ASP A 59 5.63 -10.11 -2.14
C ASP A 59 4.11 -10.08 -2.27
N THR A 60 3.58 -11.13 -2.88
CA THR A 60 2.15 -11.29 -3.11
C THR A 60 1.32 -11.29 -1.83
N ASP A 61 1.82 -11.89 -0.74
CA ASP A 61 1.09 -11.94 0.53
C ASP A 61 1.01 -10.55 1.17
N GLY A 62 2.11 -9.79 1.10
CA GLY A 62 2.14 -8.39 1.52
C GLY A 62 1.15 -7.52 0.73
N VAL A 63 1.07 -7.70 -0.60
CA VAL A 63 0.08 -7.01 -1.44
C VAL A 63 -1.35 -7.37 -1.05
N MET A 64 -1.64 -8.63 -0.75
CA MET A 64 -2.98 -9.05 -0.31
C MET A 64 -3.39 -8.38 1.01
N MET A 65 -2.47 -8.23 1.97
CA MET A 65 -2.73 -7.47 3.21
C MET A 65 -3.09 -6.01 2.92
N LEU A 66 -2.42 -5.37 1.96
CA LEU A 66 -2.76 -4.01 1.54
C LEU A 66 -4.17 -3.98 0.93
N MET A 67 -4.49 -4.91 0.03
CA MET A 67 -5.81 -4.99 -0.61
C MET A 67 -6.94 -5.13 0.40
N GLU A 68 -6.78 -5.95 1.44
CA GLU A 68 -7.78 -6.11 2.50
C GLU A 68 -8.06 -4.79 3.23
N SER A 69 -7.02 -3.98 3.50
CA SER A 69 -7.20 -2.67 4.12
C SER A 69 -7.95 -1.66 3.24
N LEU A 70 -7.85 -1.81 1.91
CA LEU A 70 -8.44 -0.89 0.94
C LEU A 70 -9.96 -1.03 0.82
N VAL A 71 -10.52 -2.19 1.18
CA VAL A 71 -11.99 -2.43 1.12
C VAL A 71 -12.78 -1.40 1.95
N THR A 72 -12.18 -0.88 3.02
CA THR A 72 -12.80 0.11 3.91
C THR A 72 -12.11 1.48 3.87
N ASN A 73 -11.06 1.63 3.07
CA ASN A 73 -10.40 2.91 2.85
C ASN A 73 -11.11 3.64 1.71
N HIS A 74 -11.69 4.80 2.02
CA HIS A 74 -12.37 5.66 1.04
C HIS A 74 -11.59 6.96 0.74
N THR A 75 -10.33 7.02 1.14
CA THR A 75 -9.44 8.18 1.00
C THR A 75 -8.37 7.95 -0.07
N LEU A 76 -7.79 6.77 -0.12
CA LEU A 76 -6.74 6.43 -1.07
C LEU A 76 -7.33 6.42 -2.48
N VAL A 77 -6.71 7.18 -3.38
CA VAL A 77 -7.12 7.33 -4.77
C VAL A 77 -6.30 6.46 -5.69
N LYS A 78 -4.99 6.31 -5.42
CA LYS A 78 -4.11 5.45 -6.23
C LYS A 78 -3.06 4.74 -5.38
N LEU A 79 -2.94 3.44 -5.65
CA LEU A 79 -1.87 2.57 -5.21
C LEU A 79 -1.11 2.06 -6.45
N TRP A 80 0.18 2.36 -6.54
CA TRP A 80 1.05 1.83 -7.60
C TRP A 80 1.82 0.61 -7.11
N LEU A 81 1.68 -0.51 -7.80
CA LEU A 81 2.34 -1.79 -7.55
C LEU A 81 3.10 -2.27 -8.79
N ASP A 82 4.03 -3.21 -8.61
CA ASP A 82 4.67 -3.88 -9.74
C ASP A 82 3.67 -4.75 -10.52
N LYS A 83 3.81 -4.78 -11.85
CA LYS A 83 2.97 -5.57 -12.76
C LYS A 83 2.89 -7.06 -12.43
N GLN A 84 3.89 -7.61 -11.75
CA GLN A 84 3.88 -9.01 -11.32
C GLN A 84 2.70 -9.34 -10.37
N HIS A 85 2.19 -8.36 -9.62
CA HIS A 85 1.10 -8.56 -8.67
C HIS A 85 -0.29 -8.50 -9.30
N GLU A 86 -0.39 -7.99 -10.53
CA GLU A 86 -1.65 -7.75 -11.23
C GLU A 86 -2.56 -8.99 -11.22
N LYS A 87 -2.02 -10.14 -11.63
CA LYS A 87 -2.77 -11.41 -11.67
C LYS A 87 -3.28 -11.85 -10.30
N THR A 88 -2.49 -11.65 -9.25
CA THR A 88 -2.93 -12.01 -7.90
C THR A 88 -4.03 -11.07 -7.42
N CYS A 89 -3.90 -9.77 -7.68
CA CYS A 89 -4.94 -8.81 -7.34
C CYS A 89 -6.27 -9.19 -8.01
N PHE A 90 -6.26 -9.59 -9.29
CA PHE A 90 -7.45 -10.08 -10.00
C PHE A 90 -8.11 -11.30 -9.34
N ALA A 91 -7.35 -12.13 -8.63
CA ALA A 91 -7.88 -13.31 -7.94
C ALA A 91 -8.51 -12.97 -6.58
N SER A 92 -8.34 -11.74 -6.07
CA SER A 92 -8.94 -11.31 -4.81
C SER A 92 -10.46 -11.18 -4.94
N PRO A 93 -11.25 -11.70 -3.97
CA PRO A 93 -12.71 -11.51 -3.94
C PRO A 93 -13.14 -10.04 -3.95
N HIS A 94 -12.31 -9.16 -3.40
CA HIS A 94 -12.57 -7.73 -3.28
C HIS A 94 -12.03 -6.90 -4.44
N TYR A 95 -11.44 -7.54 -5.46
CA TYR A 95 -10.81 -6.82 -6.57
C TYR A 95 -11.74 -5.79 -7.19
N LYS A 96 -13.01 -6.13 -7.43
CA LYS A 96 -13.99 -5.24 -8.04
C LYS A 96 -14.31 -3.99 -7.22
N ASP A 97 -14.16 -4.07 -5.89
CA ASP A 97 -14.39 -2.92 -5.01
C ASP A 97 -13.24 -1.91 -5.10
N ILE A 98 -12.04 -2.36 -5.47
CA ILE A 98 -10.80 -1.56 -5.43
C ILE A 98 -10.06 -1.48 -6.78
N GLU A 99 -10.59 -2.04 -7.87
CA GLU A 99 -9.86 -2.10 -9.15
C GLU A 99 -9.52 -0.72 -9.70
N SER A 100 -10.35 0.30 -9.42
CA SER A 100 -10.12 1.67 -9.89
C SER A 100 -8.96 2.40 -9.20
N ILE A 101 -8.54 1.92 -8.02
CA ILE A 101 -7.43 2.52 -7.25
C ILE A 101 -6.09 1.81 -7.49
N LEU A 102 -6.08 0.64 -8.13
CA LEU A 102 -4.87 -0.14 -8.38
C LEU A 102 -4.24 0.23 -9.74
N TYR A 103 -2.94 0.55 -9.71
CA TYR A 103 -2.14 0.85 -10.90
C TYR A 103 -0.92 -0.05 -10.92
N PHE A 104 -0.68 -0.69 -12.06
CA PHE A 104 0.43 -1.63 -12.23
C PHE A 104 1.46 -1.06 -13.22
N LEU A 105 2.73 -1.05 -12.82
CA LEU A 105 3.87 -0.54 -13.62
C LEU A 105 4.84 -1.67 -13.99
#